data_AF-A0A924H219-F1
#
_entry.id   AF-A0A924H219-F1
#
_cell.length_a   1.000
_cell.length_b   1.000
_cell.length_c   1.000
_cell.angle_alpha   90.00
_cell.angle_beta   90.00
_cell.angle_gamma   90.00
#
_symmetry.space_group_name_H-M   'P 1'
#
loop_
_entity.id
_entity.type
_entity.pdbx_description
1 polymer ?
#
loop_
_entity_poly.entity_id
_entity_poly.type
_entity_poly.pdbx_seq_one_letter_code
_entity_poly.pdbx_strand_id
1 'polypeptide(L)'
;MSSSDLAGPLWAVTSYFNPAGYRRRKANYRVFRERFPLPLLTVEWSPTGQFELQPGDADILIQLTGGDVMWQKERLLNIGVERLPSQCKHVAWVDCDLVFEREGLCQAILNALEAVPIVQLYDRAAYVDRTPIEALARFGRCADRTITMERTGSAGVGEWADAPQGLPAEIRAYFERRLEDGADGGSASSHLQVNLPSL
;
A
#
# COMPACT_ATOMS: atom_id res chain seq x y z
N MET A 1 2.03 3.99 28.29
CA MET A 1 1.18 4.40 27.16
C MET A 1 0.42 3.15 26.74
N SER A 2 -0.91 3.17 26.85
CA SER A 2 -1.74 2.00 26.53
C SER A 2 -1.83 1.85 25.01
N SER A 3 -1.90 0.61 24.52
CA SER A 3 -2.05 0.28 23.08
C SER A 3 -3.29 0.92 22.43
N SER A 4 -4.22 1.46 23.23
CA SER A 4 -5.42 2.17 22.81
C SER A 4 -5.18 3.59 22.28
N ASP A 5 -4.04 4.22 22.59
CA ASP A 5 -3.77 5.63 22.23
C ASP A 5 -3.02 5.79 20.89
N LEU A 6 -2.60 4.67 20.26
CA LEU A 6 -1.94 4.66 18.95
C LEU A 6 -2.91 4.72 17.77
N ALA A 7 -4.22 4.61 18.03
CA ALA A 7 -5.21 4.45 16.98
C ALA A 7 -5.74 5.79 16.46
N GLY A 8 -4.96 6.44 15.59
CA GLY A 8 -5.47 7.52 14.74
C GLY A 8 -6.49 7.02 13.70
N PRO A 9 -7.25 7.94 13.06
CA PRO A 9 -8.19 7.59 11.99
C PRO A 9 -7.50 7.09 10.71
N LEU A 10 -6.18 7.21 10.60
CA LEU A 10 -5.38 6.83 9.45
C LEU A 10 -4.45 5.66 9.80
N TRP A 11 -4.54 4.58 9.03
CA TRP A 11 -3.63 3.45 9.09
C TRP A 11 -2.98 3.21 7.74
N ALA A 12 -1.77 2.67 7.75
CA ALA A 12 -1.14 2.16 6.56
C ALA A 12 -1.29 0.63 6.47
N VAL A 13 -1.40 0.14 5.24
CA VAL A 13 -1.35 -1.27 4.90
C VAL A 13 -0.20 -1.49 3.93
N THR A 14 0.64 -2.48 4.23
CA THR A 14 1.67 -2.97 3.31
C THR A 14 1.63 -4.49 3.20
N SER A 15 2.26 -5.01 2.15
CA SER A 15 2.48 -6.44 1.97
C SER A 15 3.98 -6.74 1.99
N TYR A 16 4.33 -7.88 2.58
CA TYR A 16 5.69 -8.39 2.57
C TYR A 16 5.72 -9.85 2.11
N PHE A 17 6.61 -10.17 1.19
CA PHE A 17 6.84 -11.54 0.75
C PHE A 17 8.24 -11.68 0.17
N ASN A 18 8.88 -12.82 0.44
CA ASN A 18 10.22 -13.11 -0.04
C ASN A 18 10.41 -14.59 -0.42
N PRO A 19 9.60 -15.13 -1.35
CA PRO A 19 9.67 -16.56 -1.70
C PRO A 19 11.04 -16.98 -2.25
N ALA A 20 11.83 -16.04 -2.78
CA ALA A 20 13.17 -16.26 -3.29
C ALA A 20 14.29 -16.07 -2.25
N GLY A 21 13.97 -15.67 -1.01
CA GLY A 21 14.95 -15.52 0.06
C GLY A 21 16.00 -14.41 -0.16
N TYR A 22 15.64 -13.33 -0.87
CA TYR A 22 16.54 -12.22 -1.09
C TYR A 22 16.81 -11.45 0.20
N ARG A 23 18.07 -11.43 0.66
CA ARG A 23 18.49 -10.70 1.87
C ARG A 23 18.09 -9.21 1.86
N ARG A 24 18.05 -8.59 0.68
CA ARG A 24 17.73 -7.17 0.51
C ARG A 24 16.27 -6.83 0.82
N ARG A 25 15.32 -7.75 0.59
CA ARG A 25 13.88 -7.53 0.90
C ARG A 25 13.70 -7.21 2.38
N LYS A 26 14.23 -8.08 3.24
CA LYS A 26 14.17 -7.90 4.70
C LYS A 26 14.91 -6.65 5.18
N ALA A 27 16.06 -6.36 4.58
CA ALA A 27 16.84 -5.17 4.92
C ALA A 27 16.08 -3.88 4.55
N ASN A 28 15.46 -3.82 3.38
CA ASN A 28 14.63 -2.68 2.97
C ASN A 28 13.41 -2.52 3.87
N TYR A 29 12.71 -3.61 4.20
CA TYR A 29 11.55 -3.57 5.09
C TYR A 29 11.91 -2.95 6.45
N ARG A 30 13.07 -3.30 7.02
CA ARG A 30 13.53 -2.71 8.29
C ARG A 30 13.72 -1.20 8.18
N VAL A 31 14.41 -0.73 7.14
CA VAL A 31 14.60 0.71 6.89
C VAL A 31 13.28 1.43 6.68
N PHE A 32 12.37 0.84 5.91
CA PHE A 32 11.00 1.35 5.73
C PHE A 32 10.32 1.48 7.09
N ARG A 33 10.24 0.40 7.87
CA ARG A 33 9.53 0.39 9.15
C ARG A 33 10.11 1.39 10.14
N GLU A 34 11.44 1.45 10.27
CA GLU A 34 12.13 2.38 11.18
C GLU A 34 11.82 3.84 10.90
N ARG A 35 11.47 4.18 9.65
CA ARG A 35 11.25 5.56 9.19
C ARG A 35 9.80 5.89 8.91
N PHE A 36 8.93 4.88 8.89
CA PHE A 36 7.55 5.08 8.51
C PHE A 36 6.72 5.52 9.72
N PRO A 37 6.15 6.74 9.71
CA PRO A 37 5.63 7.37 10.92
C PRO A 37 4.17 7.00 11.27
N LEU A 38 3.50 6.21 10.43
CA LEU A 38 2.10 5.84 10.65
C LEU A 38 1.97 4.47 11.33
N PRO A 39 0.87 4.23 12.06
CA PRO A 39 0.47 2.88 12.44
C PRO A 39 0.38 1.99 11.19
N LEU A 40 1.03 0.83 11.27
CA LEU A 40 1.24 -0.05 10.12
C LEU A 40 0.66 -1.44 10.39
N LEU A 41 -0.22 -1.86 9.50
CA LEU A 41 -0.57 -3.26 9.32
C LEU A 41 0.25 -3.84 8.18
N THR A 42 1.01 -4.89 8.48
CA THR A 42 1.79 -5.65 7.49
C THR A 42 1.18 -7.04 7.35
N VAL A 43 0.85 -7.42 6.11
CA VAL A 43 0.52 -8.81 5.80
C VAL A 43 1.73 -9.46 5.15
N GLU A 44 2.32 -10.41 5.85
CA GLU A 44 3.41 -11.23 5.36
C GLU A 44 2.89 -12.54 4.77
N TRP A 45 3.44 -12.92 3.62
CA TRP A 45 3.17 -14.19 2.99
C TRP A 45 4.42 -15.03 2.79
N SER A 46 4.32 -16.32 3.13
CA SER A 46 5.34 -17.32 2.87
C SER A 46 4.72 -18.63 2.36
N PRO A 47 5.09 -19.13 1.17
CA PRO A 47 4.55 -20.40 0.68
C PRO A 47 4.99 -21.59 1.53
N THR A 48 6.13 -21.49 2.22
CA THR A 48 6.69 -22.55 3.06
C THR A 48 6.33 -22.40 4.55
N GLY A 49 5.63 -21.32 4.91
CA GLY A 49 5.40 -20.96 6.32
C GLY A 49 6.64 -20.49 7.07
N GLN A 50 7.77 -20.33 6.39
CA GLN A 50 8.95 -19.69 6.95
C GLN A 50 8.80 -18.18 6.81
N PHE A 51 8.41 -17.53 7.91
CA PHE A 51 8.23 -16.09 7.97
C PHE A 51 9.53 -15.39 8.35
N GLU A 52 9.78 -14.25 7.71
CA GLU A 52 10.96 -13.43 7.95
C GLU A 52 10.67 -12.30 8.95
N LEU A 53 9.45 -11.78 9.03
CA LEU A 53 9.07 -10.76 10.01
C LEU A 53 8.72 -11.39 11.35
N GLN A 54 8.88 -10.61 12.42
CA GLN A 54 8.66 -11.00 13.81
C GLN A 54 7.63 -10.09 14.48
N PRO A 55 7.01 -10.53 15.59
CA PRO A 55 6.21 -9.64 16.42
C PRO A 55 6.99 -8.36 16.77
N GLY A 56 6.40 -7.19 16.50
CA GLY A 56 7.03 -5.87 16.67
C GLY A 56 7.61 -5.25 15.40
N ASP A 57 7.77 -6.02 14.30
CA ASP A 57 8.16 -5.49 12.99
C ASP A 57 7.04 -4.67 12.31
N ALA A 58 5.81 -4.72 12.86
CA ALA A 58 4.65 -3.91 12.50
C ALA A 58 3.75 -3.72 13.72
N ASP A 59 2.86 -2.73 13.70
CA ASP A 59 1.86 -2.52 14.76
C ASP A 59 0.82 -3.66 14.75
N ILE A 60 0.44 -4.11 13.55
CA ILE A 60 -0.33 -5.34 13.33
C ILE A 60 0.41 -6.18 12.29
N LEU A 61 0.75 -7.42 12.64
CA LEU A 61 1.39 -8.38 11.74
C LEU A 61 0.47 -9.56 11.50
N ILE A 62 0.16 -9.81 10.22
CA ILE A 62 -0.63 -10.96 9.78
C ILE A 62 0.26 -11.85 8.93
N GLN A 63 0.33 -13.13 9.27
CA GLN A 63 1.20 -14.09 8.59
C GLN A 63 0.35 -15.16 7.92
N LEU A 64 0.51 -15.31 6.61
CA LEU A 64 -0.30 -16.20 5.77
C LEU A 64 0.56 -17.19 4.99
N THR A 65 0.05 -18.40 4.82
CA THR A 65 0.62 -19.43 3.96
C THR A 65 -0.36 -19.81 2.84
N GLY A 66 0.10 -20.64 1.90
CA GLY A 66 -0.72 -21.19 0.81
C GLY A 66 -1.14 -20.15 -0.24
N GLY A 67 -2.05 -20.54 -1.14
CA GLY A 67 -2.44 -19.72 -2.28
C GLY A 67 -1.44 -19.78 -3.45
N ASP A 68 -1.72 -19.02 -4.49
CA ASP A 68 -0.92 -18.98 -5.72
C ASP A 68 0.39 -18.19 -5.57
N VAL A 69 1.33 -18.34 -6.49
CA VAL A 69 2.59 -17.55 -6.47
C VAL A 69 2.38 -16.12 -6.98
N MET A 70 1.46 -15.93 -7.93
CA MET A 70 1.17 -14.65 -8.58
C MET A 70 0.12 -13.85 -7.81
N TRP A 71 0.05 -12.53 -8.04
CA TRP A 71 -0.99 -11.64 -7.48
C TRP A 71 -1.04 -11.58 -5.94
N GLN A 72 0.05 -11.96 -5.26
CA GLN A 72 0.10 -11.91 -3.80
C GLN A 72 0.04 -10.48 -3.28
N LYS A 73 0.60 -9.47 -3.96
CA LYS A 73 0.55 -8.09 -3.49
C LYS A 73 -0.89 -7.62 -3.27
N GLU A 74 -1.72 -7.69 -4.31
CA GLU A 74 -3.11 -7.23 -4.31
C GLU A 74 -3.95 -8.03 -3.31
N ARG A 75 -3.81 -9.36 -3.29
CA ARG A 75 -4.48 -10.24 -2.33
C ARG A 75 -4.15 -9.85 -0.89
N LEU A 76 -2.88 -9.64 -0.58
CA LEU A 76 -2.42 -9.34 0.77
C LEU A 76 -2.86 -7.93 1.21
N LEU A 77 -2.89 -6.97 0.29
CA LEU A 77 -3.44 -5.64 0.57
C LEU A 77 -4.94 -5.70 0.90
N ASN A 78 -5.73 -6.45 0.12
CA ASN A 78 -7.17 -6.62 0.41
C ASN A 78 -7.40 -7.23 1.80
N ILE A 79 -6.69 -8.31 2.13
CA ILE A 79 -6.76 -8.94 3.46
C ILE A 79 -6.32 -7.95 4.53
N GLY A 80 -5.28 -7.15 4.28
CA GLY A 80 -4.80 -6.16 5.23
C GLY A 80 -5.87 -5.10 5.53
N VAL A 81 -6.53 -4.57 4.50
CA VAL A 81 -7.61 -3.59 4.63
C VAL A 81 -8.78 -4.14 5.45
N GLU A 82 -9.21 -5.39 5.19
CA GLU A 82 -10.28 -6.06 5.94
C GLU A 82 -9.97 -6.26 7.43
N ARG A 83 -8.68 -6.24 7.80
CA ARG A 83 -8.20 -6.50 9.15
C ARG A 83 -7.74 -5.24 9.88
N LEU A 84 -7.96 -4.08 9.28
CA LEU A 84 -7.72 -2.81 9.95
C LEU A 84 -8.64 -2.65 11.16
N PRO A 85 -8.20 -1.91 12.20
CA PRO A 85 -9.05 -1.63 13.35
C PRO A 85 -10.33 -0.90 12.95
N SER A 86 -11.44 -1.16 13.64
CA SER A 86 -12.76 -0.59 13.31
C SER A 86 -12.82 0.94 13.40
N GLN A 87 -11.89 1.55 14.13
CA GLN A 87 -11.72 3.00 14.23
C GLN A 87 -10.98 3.62 13.04
N CYS A 88 -10.35 2.82 12.17
CA CYS A 88 -9.69 3.30 10.96
C CYS A 88 -10.74 3.89 9.99
N LYS A 89 -10.52 5.13 9.55
CA LYS A 89 -11.37 5.87 8.60
C LYS A 89 -10.68 6.11 7.26
N HIS A 90 -9.36 6.15 7.26
CA HIS A 90 -8.53 6.41 6.09
C HIS A 90 -7.44 5.36 6.00
N VAL A 91 -7.14 4.91 4.79
CA VAL A 91 -6.12 3.89 4.55
C VAL A 91 -5.07 4.42 3.59
N ALA A 92 -3.80 4.28 3.98
CA ALA A 92 -2.66 4.49 3.09
C ALA A 92 -2.14 3.12 2.61
N TRP A 93 -2.15 2.87 1.30
CA TRP A 93 -1.49 1.70 0.72
C TRP A 93 -0.06 2.06 0.36
N VAL A 94 0.91 1.34 0.91
CA VAL A 94 2.32 1.73 0.82
C VAL A 94 3.19 0.52 0.55
N ASP A 95 4.10 0.63 -0.41
CA ASP A 95 5.12 -0.39 -0.64
C ASP A 95 6.23 -0.30 0.43
N CYS A 96 6.70 -1.46 0.91
CA CYS A 96 7.69 -1.56 1.98
C CYS A 96 9.15 -1.33 1.52
N ASP A 97 9.33 -0.72 0.35
CA ASP A 97 10.62 -0.29 -0.21
C ASP A 97 10.71 1.23 -0.40
N LEU A 98 9.74 1.99 0.12
CA LEU A 98 9.73 3.44 0.14
C LEU A 98 10.28 3.99 1.46
N VAL A 99 10.83 5.21 1.40
CA VAL A 99 11.19 5.98 2.60
C VAL A 99 10.67 7.40 2.40
N PHE A 100 9.84 7.87 3.34
CA PHE A 100 9.31 9.23 3.31
C PHE A 100 10.19 10.16 4.14
N GLU A 101 10.55 11.31 3.57
CA GLU A 101 11.37 12.32 4.25
C GLU A 101 10.53 13.38 4.95
N ARG A 102 9.25 13.48 4.58
CA ARG A 102 8.36 14.53 5.04
C ARG A 102 8.05 14.36 6.53
N GLU A 103 8.49 15.32 7.33
CA GLU A 103 8.00 15.47 8.69
C GLU A 103 6.50 15.82 8.70
N GLY A 104 5.78 15.33 9.71
CA GLY A 104 4.33 15.57 9.82
C GLY A 104 3.49 14.91 8.73
N LEU A 105 3.99 13.83 8.11
CA LEU A 105 3.31 13.10 7.04
C LEU A 105 1.84 12.75 7.37
N CYS A 106 1.56 12.30 8.59
CA CYS A 106 0.21 11.96 9.04
C CYS A 106 -0.76 13.14 8.90
N GLN A 107 -0.41 14.30 9.49
CA GLN A 107 -1.26 15.49 9.45
C GLN A 107 -1.44 16.00 8.02
N ALA A 108 -0.39 15.91 7.21
CA ALA A 108 -0.46 16.31 5.81
C ALA A 108 -1.45 15.47 4.99
N ILE A 109 -1.47 14.14 5.20
CA ILE A 109 -2.40 13.24 4.53
C ILE A 109 -3.83 13.55 4.98
N LEU A 110 -4.06 13.68 6.29
CA LEU A 110 -5.38 13.98 6.84
C LEU A 110 -5.93 15.30 6.30
N ASN A 111 -5.13 16.37 6.29
CA ASN A 111 -5.54 17.66 5.74
C ASN A 111 -5.89 17.57 4.24
N ALA A 112 -5.12 16.80 3.47
CA ALA A 112 -5.41 16.62 2.04
C ALA A 112 -6.71 15.83 1.82
N LEU A 113 -7.00 14.84 2.69
CA LEU A 113 -8.22 14.04 2.64
C LEU A 113 -9.49 14.82 3.02
N GLU A 114 -9.37 15.99 3.67
CA GLU A 114 -10.51 16.89 3.89
C GLU A 114 -11.03 17.49 2.57
N ALA A 115 -10.16 17.64 1.58
CA ALA A 115 -10.50 18.23 0.29
C ALA A 115 -10.88 17.18 -0.76
N VAL A 116 -10.25 15.99 -0.73
CA VAL A 116 -10.42 14.95 -1.75
C VAL A 116 -10.43 13.55 -1.15
N PRO A 117 -11.15 12.58 -1.76
CA PRO A 117 -11.27 11.23 -1.21
C PRO A 117 -10.01 10.36 -1.42
N ILE A 118 -9.11 10.74 -2.34
CA ILE A 118 -7.90 9.99 -2.67
C ILE A 118 -6.73 10.97 -2.79
N VAL A 119 -5.61 10.62 -2.14
CA VAL A 119 -4.40 11.46 -2.07
C VAL A 119 -3.19 10.64 -2.52
N GLN A 120 -2.38 11.21 -3.41
CA GLN A 120 -1.05 10.70 -3.72
C GLN A 120 -0.08 11.12 -2.60
N LEU A 121 0.63 10.17 -1.99
CA LEU A 121 1.43 10.40 -0.78
C LEU A 121 2.74 11.19 -1.01
N TYR A 122 3.15 11.36 -2.28
CA TYR A 122 4.37 12.06 -2.66
C TYR A 122 4.17 12.80 -4.00
N ASP A 123 4.85 13.94 -4.15
CA ASP A 123 4.96 14.67 -5.42
C ASP A 123 6.27 14.35 -6.15
N ARG A 124 7.26 13.82 -5.43
CA ARG A 124 8.60 13.48 -5.94
C ARG A 124 9.06 12.14 -5.41
N ALA A 125 9.67 11.35 -6.28
CA ALA A 125 10.34 10.10 -5.96
C ALA A 125 11.80 10.18 -6.43
N ALA A 126 12.73 10.03 -5.50
CA ALA A 126 14.16 10.04 -5.78
C ALA A 126 14.75 8.64 -5.64
N TYR A 127 15.43 8.19 -6.68
CA TYR A 127 16.13 6.92 -6.73
C TYR A 127 17.58 7.16 -6.33
N VAL A 128 17.96 6.62 -5.18
CA VAL A 128 19.33 6.74 -4.68
C VAL A 128 20.24 5.67 -5.28
N ASP A 129 21.53 5.95 -5.24
CA ASP A 129 22.59 5.01 -5.62
C ASP A 129 22.49 3.67 -4.87
N ARG A 130 23.01 2.61 -5.52
CA ARG A 130 22.97 1.25 -4.96
C ARG A 130 23.69 1.22 -3.62
N THR A 131 22.91 1.11 -2.55
CA THR A 131 23.43 1.03 -1.18
C THR A 131 23.77 -0.43 -0.84
N PRO A 132 25.00 -0.78 -0.40
CA PRO A 132 25.31 -2.07 0.20
C PRO A 132 24.41 -2.36 1.41
N ILE A 133 24.11 -3.63 1.70
CA ILE A 133 23.15 -3.99 2.77
C ILE A 133 23.65 -3.49 4.14
N GLU A 134 24.96 -3.56 4.34
CA GLU A 134 25.67 -3.18 5.57
C GLU A 134 25.56 -1.66 5.82
N ALA A 135 25.34 -0.87 4.77
CA ALA A 135 25.18 0.57 4.84
C ALA A 135 23.72 1.03 4.96
N LEU A 136 22.73 0.12 4.81
CA LEU A 136 21.31 0.46 4.92
C LEU A 136 20.92 0.91 6.34
N ALA A 137 21.57 0.40 7.38
CA ALA A 137 21.33 0.87 8.75
C ALA A 137 21.71 2.35 8.97
N ARG A 138 22.54 2.91 8.08
CA ARG A 138 22.93 4.32 8.06
C ARG A 138 22.27 5.08 6.93
N PHE A 139 21.21 4.52 6.31
CA PHE A 139 20.47 5.19 5.26
C PHE A 139 20.13 6.60 5.75
N GLY A 140 20.67 7.65 5.14
CA GLY A 140 20.48 9.05 5.60
C GLY A 140 19.22 9.66 4.99
N ARG A 141 19.15 10.99 4.92
CA ARG A 141 18.18 11.62 4.01
C ARG A 141 18.64 11.42 2.57
N CYS A 142 17.70 11.47 1.62
CA CYS A 142 17.92 11.47 0.19
C CYS A 142 18.84 12.62 -0.23
N ALA A 143 18.68 13.80 0.37
CA ALA A 143 19.55 14.95 0.14
C ALA A 143 21.04 14.68 0.47
N ASP A 144 21.33 13.70 1.34
CA ASP A 144 22.69 13.32 1.72
C ASP A 144 23.27 12.25 0.77
N ARG A 145 22.56 11.91 -0.33
CA ARG A 145 22.87 10.80 -1.24
C ARG A 145 22.99 11.27 -2.67
N THR A 146 23.68 10.45 -3.48
CA THR A 146 23.68 10.66 -4.93
C THR A 146 22.35 10.21 -5.48
N ILE A 147 21.53 11.16 -5.93
CA ILE A 147 20.29 10.91 -6.65
C ILE A 147 20.65 10.48 -8.07
N THR A 148 20.29 9.25 -8.42
CA THR A 148 20.53 8.68 -9.76
C THR A 148 19.40 9.01 -10.72
N MET A 149 18.19 9.22 -10.20
CA MET A 149 17.02 9.63 -10.96
C MET A 149 16.01 10.29 -10.02
N GLU A 150 15.33 11.33 -10.50
CA GLU A 150 14.20 11.93 -9.81
C GLU A 150 12.98 11.90 -10.73
N ARG A 151 11.83 11.50 -10.19
CA ARG A 151 10.55 11.55 -10.87
C ARG A 151 9.65 12.51 -10.12
N THR A 152 9.23 13.58 -10.78
CA THR A 152 8.15 14.44 -10.30
C THR A 152 6.83 13.86 -10.77
N GLY A 153 5.94 13.52 -9.83
CA GLY A 153 4.53 13.31 -10.11
C GLY A 153 3.82 14.64 -10.28
N SER A 154 2.63 14.65 -10.89
CA SER A 154 1.76 15.81 -10.83
C SER A 154 1.39 16.08 -9.37
N ALA A 155 1.88 17.18 -8.78
CA ALA A 155 1.35 17.69 -7.53
C ALA A 155 -0.07 18.19 -7.81
N GLY A 156 -1.06 17.34 -7.60
CA GLY A 156 -2.45 17.64 -7.94
C GLY A 156 -3.29 16.37 -7.85
N VAL A 157 -4.60 16.59 -7.65
CA VAL A 157 -5.65 15.59 -7.78
C VAL A 157 -5.27 14.65 -8.92
N GLY A 158 -5.15 13.36 -8.63
CA GLY A 158 -5.04 12.36 -9.68
C GLY A 158 -6.32 12.36 -10.49
N GLU A 159 -6.44 13.26 -11.47
CA GLU A 159 -7.03 12.84 -12.72
C GLU A 159 -6.12 11.71 -13.19
N TRP A 160 -6.65 10.49 -13.06
CA TRP A 160 -6.11 9.36 -13.78
C TRP A 160 -5.90 9.83 -15.21
N ALA A 161 -4.64 10.00 -15.61
CA ALA A 161 -4.28 10.25 -16.99
C ALA A 161 -5.08 9.23 -17.80
N ASP A 162 -6.03 9.74 -18.59
CA ASP A 162 -7.03 9.05 -19.40
C ASP A 162 -7.25 7.58 -19.02
N ALA A 163 -8.42 7.27 -18.44
CA ALA A 163 -8.90 5.91 -18.23
C ALA A 163 -8.32 4.99 -19.34
N PRO A 164 -7.40 4.06 -19.01
CA PRO A 164 -6.74 3.26 -20.04
C PRO A 164 -7.83 2.65 -20.91
N GLN A 165 -7.71 2.81 -22.23
CA GLN A 165 -8.73 2.46 -23.23
C GLN A 165 -9.10 0.98 -23.16
N GLY A 166 -9.91 0.62 -22.16
CA GLY A 166 -10.14 -0.75 -21.75
C GLY A 166 -8.87 -1.49 -21.32
N LEU A 167 -9.06 -2.54 -20.53
CA LEU A 167 -8.07 -3.62 -20.50
C LEU A 167 -8.12 -4.32 -21.88
N PRO A 168 -6.96 -4.63 -22.49
CA PRO A 168 -6.91 -5.49 -23.67
C PRO A 168 -7.79 -6.72 -23.47
N ALA A 169 -8.53 -7.14 -24.51
CA ALA A 169 -9.51 -8.22 -24.42
C ALA A 169 -8.93 -9.51 -23.81
N GLU A 170 -7.63 -9.75 -24.01
CA GLU A 170 -6.88 -10.87 -23.46
C GLU A 170 -6.74 -10.82 -21.92
N ILE A 171 -6.54 -9.63 -21.36
CA ILE A 171 -6.47 -9.40 -19.92
C ILE A 171 -7.87 -9.45 -19.31
N ARG A 172 -8.88 -8.88 -19.99
CA ARG A 172 -10.28 -9.01 -19.57
C ARG A 172 -10.72 -10.49 -19.51
N ALA A 173 -10.40 -11.27 -20.55
CA ALA A 173 -10.66 -12.71 -20.58
C ALA A 173 -9.88 -13.50 -19.52
N TYR A 174 -8.71 -13.03 -19.07
CA TYR A 174 -7.98 -13.63 -17.96
C TYR A 174 -8.75 -13.49 -16.63
N PHE A 175 -9.34 -12.32 -16.35
CA PHE A 175 -10.13 -12.09 -15.13
C PHE A 175 -11.53 -12.72 -15.20
N GLU A 176 -12.23 -12.65 -16.34
CA GLU A 176 -13.56 -13.27 -16.53
C GLU A 176 -13.52 -14.80 -16.35
N ARG A 177 -12.41 -15.44 -16.73
CA ARG A 177 -12.22 -16.89 -16.52
C ARG A 177 -12.11 -17.31 -15.05
N ARG A 178 -11.89 -16.36 -14.14
CA ARG A 178 -11.60 -16.65 -12.73
C ARG A 178 -12.83 -16.59 -11.81
N LEU A 179 -14.01 -16.21 -12.31
CA LEU A 179 -15.26 -16.13 -11.54
C LEU A 179 -15.06 -15.46 -10.16
N GLU A 180 -14.30 -14.37 -10.13
CA GLU A 180 -14.11 -13.57 -8.90
C GLU A 180 -15.28 -12.58 -8.67
N ASP A 181 -16.20 -12.46 -9.64
CA ASP A 181 -17.52 -11.88 -9.41
C ASP A 181 -18.42 -12.93 -8.76
N GLY A 182 -18.41 -12.95 -7.44
CA GLY A 182 -19.48 -13.58 -6.67
C GLY A 182 -20.81 -12.87 -6.98
N ALA A 183 -21.61 -13.47 -7.85
CA ALA A 183 -23.04 -13.20 -7.93
C ALA A 183 -23.78 -14.47 -8.31
N ASP A 184 -24.23 -15.19 -7.27
CA ASP A 184 -25.33 -16.13 -7.39
C ASP A 184 -26.53 -15.44 -8.05
N GLY A 185 -27.21 -16.20 -8.91
CA GLY A 185 -28.31 -15.73 -9.73
C GLY A 185 -29.49 -15.16 -8.95
N GLY A 186 -30.04 -14.07 -9.47
CA GLY A 186 -31.29 -13.48 -9.00
C GLY A 186 -31.80 -12.44 -10.00
N SER A 187 -32.93 -12.79 -10.62
CA SER A 187 -33.75 -12.04 -11.57
C SER A 187 -33.82 -10.51 -11.42
N ALA A 188 -33.95 -9.86 -12.58
CA ALA A 188 -34.08 -8.44 -12.86
C ALA A 188 -35.29 -7.69 -12.23
N SER A 189 -35.20 -6.35 -12.40
CA SER A 189 -36.20 -5.26 -12.28
C SER A 189 -36.19 -4.54 -10.92
N SER A 190 -36.12 -3.21 -10.81
CA SER A 190 -36.62 -2.14 -11.68
C SER A 190 -35.94 -0.80 -11.38
N HIS A 191 -36.02 0.10 -12.36
CA HIS A 191 -35.68 1.53 -12.37
C HIS A 191 -35.66 2.27 -11.02
N LEU A 192 -34.62 3.09 -10.80
CA LEU A 192 -34.81 4.44 -10.25
C LEU A 192 -33.80 5.41 -10.87
N GLN A 193 -34.30 6.24 -11.76
CA GLN A 193 -33.63 7.38 -12.36
C GLN A 193 -33.79 8.55 -11.37
N VAL A 194 -32.70 9.12 -10.86
CA VAL A 194 -32.76 10.32 -10.01
C VAL A 194 -31.94 11.42 -10.68
N ASN A 195 -32.65 12.39 -11.26
CA ASN A 195 -32.10 13.66 -11.74
C ASN A 195 -31.66 14.51 -10.53
N LEU A 196 -30.48 15.14 -10.62
CA LEU A 196 -30.09 16.23 -9.72
C LEU A 196 -29.90 17.52 -10.54
N PRO A 197 -30.37 18.68 -10.04
CA PRO A 197 -30.31 19.95 -10.74
C PRO A 197 -28.92 20.60 -10.65
N SER A 198 -28.63 21.39 -11.68
CA SER A 198 -27.41 22.19 -11.85
C SER A 198 -27.32 23.37 -10.87
N LEU A 199 -26.11 23.56 -10.33
CA LEU A 199 -25.53 24.85 -9.99
C LEU A 199 -24.16 24.94 -10.66
#